data_AF-A0A8T3Z910-F1
#
_entry.id   AF-A0A8T3Z910-F1
#
_cell.length_a   1.000
_cell.length_b   1.000
_cell.length_c   1.000
_cell.angle_alpha   90.00
_cell.angle_beta   90.00
_cell.angle_gamma   90.00
#
_symmetry.space_group_name_H-M   'P 1'
#
loop_
_entity.id
_entity.type
_entity.pdbx_description
1 polymer ?
#
loop_
_entity_poly.entity_id
_entity_poly.type
_entity_poly.pdbx_seq_one_letter_code
_entity_poly.pdbx_strand_id
1 'polypeptide(L)'
;MDEMFQKVKIIKVDRNVHRIDDLVAIDTKMKLFVNGSKLGEFYLSPHDLEDFVLGYLLDERYIKSIIEVKKINVTDTDIKVELTGNQTIKRDKLACYDGWVHQDQDLVKINSDFKVERKKVMDSFDLLIKKAEIWSKTGGTHVAALVGEGQFIVREDVSRHVAVDKVIGAGLKAGIDFSKSFIVCSGRIPPDRVVK
;
A
#
# COMPACT_ATOMS: atom_id res chain seq x y z
N MET A 1 6.87 13.05 -13.50
CA MET A 1 7.31 11.91 -14.35
C MET A 1 6.32 10.78 -14.08
N ASP A 2 5.05 10.96 -14.45
CA ASP A 2 3.96 10.48 -13.57
C ASP A 2 2.89 9.66 -14.30
N GLU A 3 3.28 8.56 -14.93
CA GLU A 3 2.32 7.52 -15.30
C GLU A 3 2.61 6.25 -14.50
N MET A 4 1.58 5.69 -13.85
CA MET A 4 1.66 4.37 -13.19
C MET A 4 1.58 3.20 -14.19
N PHE A 5 1.56 3.49 -15.49
CA PHE A 5 1.54 2.50 -16.55
C PHE A 5 2.35 3.00 -17.73
N GLN A 6 2.77 2.09 -18.60
CA GLN A 6 3.49 2.39 -19.83
C GLN A 6 2.89 1.60 -20.99
N LYS A 7 3.04 2.14 -22.19
CA LYS A 7 2.62 1.46 -23.42
C LYS A 7 3.74 0.56 -23.93
N VAL A 8 3.48 -0.74 -24.06
CA VAL A 8 4.46 -1.74 -24.48
C VAL A 8 3.92 -2.59 -25.64
N LYS A 9 4.82 -3.02 -26.52
CA LYS A 9 4.50 -3.94 -27.62
C LYS A 9 4.36 -5.35 -27.07
N ILE A 10 3.19 -5.96 -27.27
CA ILE A 10 2.89 -7.33 -26.83
C ILE A 10 2.54 -8.23 -28.01
N ILE A 11 2.57 -9.53 -27.75
CA ILE A 11 1.98 -10.55 -28.62
C ILE A 11 0.69 -11.02 -27.95
N LYS A 12 -0.46 -10.65 -28.52
CA LYS A 12 -1.77 -11.12 -28.07
C LYS A 12 -2.12 -12.41 -28.81
N VAL A 13 -2.32 -13.48 -28.06
CA VAL A 13 -2.68 -14.80 -28.59
C VAL A 13 -4.13 -15.10 -28.24
N ASP A 14 -4.97 -15.27 -29.26
CA ASP A 14 -6.30 -15.86 -29.15
C ASP A 14 -6.42 -17.07 -30.09
N ARG A 15 -7.40 -17.10 -31.01
CA ARG A 15 -7.41 -18.06 -32.12
C ARG A 15 -6.33 -17.73 -33.17
N ASN A 16 -5.80 -16.51 -33.17
CA ASN A 16 -4.73 -16.01 -34.03
C ASN A 16 -3.64 -15.28 -33.20
N VAL A 17 -2.54 -14.91 -33.86
CA VAL A 17 -1.44 -14.16 -33.24
C VAL A 17 -1.44 -12.71 -33.74
N HIS A 18 -1.52 -11.77 -32.81
CA HIS A 18 -1.52 -10.33 -33.11
C HIS A 18 -0.36 -9.62 -32.40
N ARG A 19 0.31 -8.69 -33.10
CA ARG A 19 1.29 -7.78 -32.50
C ARG A 19 0.65 -6.42 -32.32
N ILE A 20 0.41 -6.02 -31.07
CA ILE A 20 -0.30 -4.79 -30.72
C ILE A 20 0.44 -4.08 -29.59
N ASP A 21 0.05 -2.84 -29.33
CA ASP A 21 0.45 -2.15 -28.10
C ASP A 21 -0.59 -2.38 -27.00
N ASP A 22 -0.15 -2.49 -25.76
CA ASP A 22 -1.01 -2.58 -24.57
C ASP A 22 -0.45 -1.75 -23.41
N LEU A 23 -1.28 -1.45 -22.41
CA LEU A 23 -0.88 -0.72 -21.21
C LEU A 23 -0.49 -1.69 -20.10
N VAL A 24 0.72 -1.53 -19.57
CA VAL A 24 1.25 -2.35 -18.48
C VAL A 24 1.59 -1.48 -17.29
N ALA A 25 1.11 -1.87 -16.11
CA ALA A 25 1.41 -1.17 -14.86
C ALA A 25 2.92 -1.14 -14.60
N ILE A 26 3.41 -0.01 -14.08
CA ILE A 26 4.81 0.16 -13.70
C ILE A 26 4.99 -0.28 -12.25
N ASP A 27 6.02 -1.09 -12.04
CA ASP A 27 6.47 -1.53 -10.72
C ASP A 27 7.99 -1.39 -10.65
N THR A 28 8.46 -0.55 -9.73
CA THR A 28 9.86 -0.12 -9.67
C THR A 28 10.50 -0.57 -8.36
N LYS A 29 11.72 -1.09 -8.46
CA LYS A 29 12.49 -1.47 -7.29
C LYS A 29 13.01 -0.24 -6.54
N MET A 30 12.58 -0.06 -5.30
CA MET A 30 12.99 1.04 -4.42
C MET A 30 13.65 0.53 -3.13
N LYS A 31 14.62 1.28 -2.61
CA LYS A 31 15.30 0.99 -1.35
C LYS A 31 14.79 1.93 -0.26
N LEU A 32 14.30 1.38 0.84
CA LEU A 32 13.87 2.17 1.99
C LEU A 32 15.00 2.28 3.02
N PHE A 33 15.33 3.50 3.41
CA PHE A 33 16.29 3.83 4.45
C PHE A 33 15.59 4.57 5.59
N VAL A 34 15.86 4.16 6.82
CA VAL A 34 15.37 4.83 8.04
C VAL A 34 16.58 5.24 8.89
N ASN A 35 16.67 6.51 9.27
CA ASN A 35 17.79 7.07 10.04
C ASN A 35 19.18 6.68 9.47
N GLY A 36 19.30 6.74 8.14
CA GLY A 36 20.54 6.43 7.41
C GLY A 36 20.84 4.93 7.20
N SER A 37 20.06 4.04 7.80
CA SER A 37 20.24 2.59 7.69
C SER A 37 19.25 1.97 6.71
N LYS A 38 19.73 1.09 5.80
CA LYS A 38 18.86 0.38 4.85
C LYS A 38 17.94 -0.58 5.62
N LEU A 39 16.64 -0.36 5.48
CA LEU A 39 15.58 -1.15 6.07
C LEU A 39 15.19 -2.32 5.16
N GLY A 40 14.95 -2.05 3.88
CA GLY A 40 14.49 -3.07 2.93
C GLY A 40 14.51 -2.60 1.48
N GLU A 41 14.17 -3.53 0.58
CA GLU A 41 14.00 -3.27 -0.84
C GLU A 41 12.60 -3.74 -1.26
N PHE A 42 11.87 -2.87 -1.93
CA PHE A 42 10.47 -3.06 -2.28
C PHE A 42 10.28 -2.87 -3.78
N TYR A 43 9.25 -3.51 -4.32
CA TYR A 43 8.71 -3.17 -5.62
C TYR A 43 7.45 -2.35 -5.36
N LEU A 44 7.44 -1.11 -5.86
CA LEU A 44 6.39 -0.14 -5.63
C LEU A 44 5.97 0.48 -6.96
N SER A 45 4.66 0.65 -7.16
CA SER A 45 4.18 1.57 -8.19
C SER A 45 4.57 3.01 -7.83
N PRO A 46 4.98 3.85 -8.81
CA PRO A 46 5.73 5.09 -8.58
C PRO A 46 4.93 6.25 -7.97
N HIS A 47 3.67 6.03 -7.58
CA HIS A 47 2.80 7.03 -6.95
C HIS A 47 2.56 6.71 -5.47
N ASP A 48 2.14 7.72 -4.71
CA ASP A 48 1.75 7.61 -3.30
C ASP A 48 2.84 6.97 -2.41
N LEU A 49 4.11 7.22 -2.74
CA LEU A 49 5.27 6.62 -2.08
C LEU A 49 5.41 7.06 -0.61
N GLU A 50 5.04 8.30 -0.29
CA GLU A 50 4.96 8.75 1.10
C GLU A 50 3.88 8.00 1.88
N ASP A 51 2.75 7.69 1.25
CA ASP A 51 1.68 6.93 1.90
C ASP A 51 2.13 5.49 2.15
N PHE A 52 2.86 4.88 1.21
CA PHE A 52 3.50 3.59 1.45
C PHE A 52 4.42 3.64 2.67
N VAL A 53 5.31 4.63 2.75
CA VAL A 53 6.25 4.77 3.87
C VAL A 53 5.51 4.86 5.20
N LEU A 54 4.53 5.75 5.29
CA LEU A 54 3.79 5.98 6.54
C LEU A 54 3.03 4.73 6.96
N GLY A 55 2.38 4.04 6.03
CA GLY A 55 1.67 2.80 6.31
C GLY A 55 2.61 1.68 6.74
N TYR A 56 3.68 1.45 5.98
CA TYR A 56 4.65 0.42 6.27
C TYR A 56 5.33 0.61 7.63
N LEU A 57 5.74 1.84 7.96
CA LEU A 57 6.38 2.12 9.26
C LEU A 57 5.41 1.96 10.44
N LEU A 58 4.13 2.26 10.25
CA LEU A 58 3.11 2.09 11.28
C LEU A 58 2.76 0.61 11.49
N ASP A 59 2.60 -0.13 10.40
CA ASP A 59 2.33 -1.57 10.40
C ASP A 59 3.46 -2.35 11.08
N GLU A 60 4.70 -2.08 10.68
CA GLU A 60 5.90 -2.70 11.26
C GLU A 60 6.33 -2.11 12.61
N ARG A 61 5.50 -1.23 13.21
CA ARG A 61 5.72 -0.60 14.53
C ARG A 61 7.03 0.17 14.67
N TYR A 62 7.62 0.62 13.57
CA TYR A 62 8.73 1.60 13.59
C TYR A 62 8.28 2.97 14.07
N ILE A 63 6.99 3.29 13.90
CA ILE A 63 6.34 4.47 14.47
C ILE A 63 5.01 4.09 15.10
N LYS A 64 4.56 4.88 16.08
CA LYS A 64 3.21 4.84 16.65
C LYS A 64 2.37 6.02 16.17
N SER A 65 3.01 7.11 15.80
CA SER A 65 2.36 8.33 15.33
C SER A 65 3.16 9.01 14.23
N ILE A 66 2.45 9.76 13.36
CA ILE A 66 3.06 10.56 12.29
C ILE A 66 4.03 11.62 12.83
N ILE A 67 3.86 12.07 14.08
CA ILE A 67 4.74 13.06 14.73
C ILE A 67 6.18 12.52 14.88
N GLU A 68 6.34 11.19 14.89
CA GLU A 68 7.66 10.57 14.96
C GLU A 68 8.41 10.65 13.62
N VAL A 69 7.76 11.05 12.53
CA VAL A 69 8.38 11.21 11.21
C VAL A 69 8.77 12.67 11.00
N LYS A 70 10.08 12.95 10.98
CA LYS A 70 10.59 14.31 10.75
C LYS A 70 10.59 14.68 9.27
N LYS A 71 11.00 13.73 8.43
CA LYS A 71 11.24 13.98 7.01
C LYS A 71 11.16 12.70 6.19
N ILE A 72 10.56 12.80 5.01
CA ILE A 72 10.61 11.78 3.96
C ILE A 72 11.22 12.45 2.72
N ASN A 73 12.21 11.82 2.09
CA ASN A 73 12.75 12.23 0.80
C ASN A 73 12.67 11.05 -0.16
N VAL A 74 12.07 11.26 -1.33
CA VAL A 74 11.89 10.24 -2.36
C VAL A 74 12.75 10.62 -3.57
N THR A 75 13.50 9.65 -4.08
CA THR A 75 14.20 9.72 -5.37
C THR A 75 13.73 8.55 -6.25
N ASP A 76 14.23 8.46 -7.48
CA ASP A 76 13.83 7.40 -8.43
C ASP A 76 14.13 5.97 -7.92
N THR A 77 15.12 5.82 -7.04
CA THR A 77 15.55 4.49 -6.54
C THR A 77 15.45 4.34 -5.03
N ASP A 78 15.43 5.44 -4.28
CA ASP A 78 15.60 5.42 -2.83
C ASP A 78 14.50 6.23 -2.16
N ILE A 79 14.03 5.73 -1.03
CA ILE A 79 13.18 6.46 -0.08
C ILE A 79 13.95 6.58 1.22
N LYS A 80 14.17 7.81 1.68
CA LYS A 80 14.95 8.11 2.90
C LYS A 80 14.06 8.80 3.92
N VAL A 81 13.96 8.19 5.10
CA VAL A 81 13.10 8.63 6.20
C VAL A 81 13.95 8.98 7.42
N GLU A 82 13.65 10.10 8.04
CA GLU A 82 14.21 10.53 9.32
C GLU A 82 13.13 10.46 10.39
N LEU A 83 13.37 9.70 11.45
CA LEU A 83 12.47 9.52 12.59
C LEU A 83 13.00 10.25 13.84
N THR A 84 12.11 10.59 14.76
CA THR A 84 12.48 11.03 16.11
C THR A 84 12.90 9.84 16.96
N GLY A 85 14.13 9.85 17.47
CA GLY A 85 14.64 8.82 18.39
C GLY A 85 15.48 7.74 17.72
N ASN A 86 16.03 6.84 18.54
CA ASN A 86 16.84 5.70 18.09
C ASN A 86 15.95 4.47 17.96
N GLN A 87 15.40 4.23 16.77
CA GLN A 87 14.72 2.98 16.45
C GLN A 87 15.74 1.90 16.12
N THR A 88 15.66 0.75 16.79
CA THR A 88 16.47 -0.42 16.46
C THR A 88 15.91 -1.06 15.21
N ILE A 89 16.60 -0.89 14.09
CA ILE A 89 16.23 -1.54 12.83
C ILE A 89 16.66 -3.00 12.90
N LYS A 90 15.70 -3.89 13.14
CA LYS A 90 15.89 -5.31 12.90
C LYS A 90 15.87 -5.54 11.39
N ARG A 91 17.01 -5.93 10.84
CA ARG A 91 17.12 -6.35 9.43
C ARG A 91 16.49 -7.72 9.30
N ASP A 92 15.23 -7.78 8.92
CA ASP A 92 14.68 -9.03 8.44
C ASP A 92 14.87 -9.19 6.93
N LYS A 93 14.93 -10.45 6.49
CA LYS A 93 15.04 -10.83 5.07
C LYS A 93 13.72 -10.52 4.36
N LEU A 94 13.42 -9.24 4.21
CA LEU A 94 12.20 -8.75 3.60
C LEU A 94 12.18 -9.13 2.11
N ALA A 95 11.29 -10.03 1.72
CA ALA A 95 11.14 -10.48 0.33
C ALA A 95 9.70 -10.31 -0.13
N CYS A 96 9.48 -9.36 -1.06
CA CYS A 96 8.15 -8.92 -1.48
C CYS A 96 7.34 -9.94 -2.31
N TYR A 97 7.97 -10.99 -2.85
CA TYR A 97 7.32 -11.81 -3.88
C TYR A 97 6.32 -12.86 -3.35
N ASP A 98 6.53 -13.42 -2.16
CA ASP A 98 5.61 -14.46 -1.62
C ASP A 98 5.65 -14.61 -0.08
N GLY A 99 6.35 -13.72 0.63
CA GLY A 99 6.47 -13.77 2.07
C GLY A 99 6.73 -12.37 2.60
N TRP A 100 5.66 -11.59 2.78
CA TRP A 100 5.73 -10.41 3.62
C TRP A 100 6.18 -10.87 5.01
N VAL A 101 7.48 -10.72 5.26
CA VAL A 101 8.10 -11.07 6.54
C VAL A 101 7.86 -9.87 7.44
N HIS A 102 6.79 -9.97 8.22
CA HIS A 102 6.57 -9.05 9.33
C HIS A 102 7.55 -9.37 10.44
N GLN A 103 7.88 -8.36 11.24
CA GLN A 103 8.46 -8.63 12.55
C GLN A 103 7.53 -9.54 13.35
N ASP A 104 8.09 -10.44 14.17
CA ASP A 104 7.30 -11.15 15.18
C ASP A 104 6.66 -10.11 16.11
N GLN A 105 5.32 -10.06 16.09
CA GLN A 105 4.52 -9.11 16.86
C GLN A 105 3.52 -9.86 17.74
N ASP A 106 3.40 -9.44 18.99
CA ASP A 106 2.34 -9.92 19.88
C ASP A 106 0.99 -9.42 19.36
N LEU A 107 0.08 -10.36 19.11
CA LEU A 107 -1.28 -10.02 18.70
C LEU A 107 -2.07 -9.49 19.89
N VAL A 108 -2.45 -8.22 19.82
CA VAL A 108 -3.31 -7.58 20.83
C VAL A 108 -4.76 -7.82 20.46
N LYS A 109 -5.56 -8.25 21.44
CA LYS A 109 -7.01 -8.34 21.27
C LYS A 109 -7.60 -6.94 21.07
N ILE A 110 -8.23 -6.72 19.92
CA ILE A 110 -8.96 -5.48 19.64
C ILE A 110 -10.33 -5.52 20.32
N ASN A 111 -10.61 -4.50 21.14
CA ASN A 111 -11.94 -4.24 21.67
C ASN A 111 -12.53 -3.06 20.90
N SER A 112 -13.54 -3.30 20.07
CA SER A 112 -14.20 -2.28 19.26
C SER A 112 -15.71 -2.46 19.32
N ASP A 113 -16.42 -1.34 19.40
CA ASP A 113 -17.88 -1.25 19.28
C ASP A 113 -18.31 -0.74 17.90
N PHE A 114 -17.35 -0.50 17.00
CA PHE A 114 -17.59 0.02 15.66
C PHE A 114 -18.41 -0.97 14.84
N LYS A 115 -19.47 -0.46 14.20
CA LYS A 115 -20.36 -1.23 13.35
C LYS A 115 -20.51 -0.54 12.01
N VAL A 116 -20.53 -1.35 10.96
CA VAL A 116 -20.76 -0.88 9.59
C VAL A 116 -22.00 -1.57 9.06
N GLU A 117 -22.92 -0.77 8.51
CA GLU A 117 -24.10 -1.32 7.85
C GLU A 117 -23.70 -2.14 6.61
N ARG A 118 -24.35 -3.28 6.41
CA ARG A 118 -24.15 -4.12 5.22
C ARG A 118 -24.20 -3.31 3.91
N LYS A 119 -25.19 -2.41 3.79
CA LYS A 119 -25.35 -1.58 2.60
C LYS A 119 -24.11 -0.72 2.35
N LYS A 120 -23.57 -0.09 3.40
CA LYS A 120 -22.36 0.72 3.31
C LYS A 120 -21.15 -0.11 2.86
N VAL A 121 -21.02 -1.36 3.31
CA VAL A 121 -19.94 -2.26 2.83
C VAL A 121 -20.06 -2.52 1.33
N MET A 122 -21.27 -2.88 0.86
CA MET A 122 -21.51 -3.16 -0.57
C MET A 122 -21.31 -1.92 -1.44
N ASP A 123 -21.90 -0.79 -1.06
CA ASP A 123 -21.74 0.49 -1.77
C ASP A 123 -20.26 0.92 -1.83
N SER A 124 -19.50 0.68 -0.75
CA SER A 124 -18.06 0.99 -0.70
C SER A 124 -17.26 0.13 -1.67
N PHE A 125 -17.64 -1.13 -1.86
CA PHE A 125 -17.00 -2.01 -2.83
C PHE A 125 -17.33 -1.59 -4.28
N ASP A 126 -18.58 -1.23 -4.56
CA ASP A 126 -18.95 -0.70 -5.88
C ASP A 126 -18.18 0.60 -6.19
N LEU A 127 -17.99 1.46 -5.18
CA LEU A 127 -17.20 2.67 -5.32
C LEU A 127 -15.70 2.38 -5.51
N LEU A 128 -15.16 1.36 -4.84
CA LEU A 128 -13.78 0.90 -5.01
C LEU A 128 -13.52 0.54 -6.48
N ILE A 129 -14.39 -0.26 -7.09
CA ILE A 129 -14.27 -0.67 -8.50
C ILE A 129 -14.35 0.55 -9.43
N LYS A 130 -15.26 1.49 -9.17
CA LYS A 130 -15.40 2.72 -9.98
C LYS A 130 -14.17 3.63 -9.89
N LYS A 131 -13.43 3.59 -8.78
CA LYS A 131 -12.23 4.40 -8.53
C LYS A 131 -10.91 3.68 -8.85
N ALA A 132 -10.97 2.45 -9.37
CA ALA A 132 -9.81 1.64 -9.74
C ALA A 132 -9.24 2.05 -11.11
N GLU A 133 -8.66 3.24 -11.19
CA GLU A 133 -8.22 3.86 -12.44
C GLU A 133 -7.11 3.09 -13.14
N ILE A 134 -6.07 2.67 -12.43
CA ILE A 134 -4.91 1.99 -13.03
C ILE A 134 -5.26 0.54 -13.36
N TRP A 135 -5.97 -0.12 -12.46
CA TRP A 135 -6.45 -1.48 -12.67
C TRP A 135 -7.39 -1.54 -13.88
N SER A 136 -8.31 -0.57 -14.04
CA SER A 136 -9.23 -0.56 -15.19
C SER A 136 -8.52 -0.44 -16.54
N LYS A 137 -7.32 0.17 -16.57
CA LYS A 137 -6.51 0.35 -17.77
C LYS A 137 -5.56 -0.81 -18.05
N THR A 138 -5.05 -1.46 -17.01
CA THR A 138 -3.92 -2.41 -17.14
C THR A 138 -4.22 -3.82 -16.65
N GLY A 139 -5.24 -3.99 -15.81
CA GLY A 139 -5.50 -5.22 -15.06
C GLY A 139 -4.39 -5.62 -14.06
N GLY A 140 -3.34 -4.80 -13.92
CA GLY A 140 -2.07 -5.18 -13.28
C GLY A 140 -1.89 -4.71 -11.84
N THR A 141 -2.89 -4.07 -11.24
CA THR A 141 -2.80 -3.54 -9.87
C THR A 141 -3.85 -4.13 -8.93
N HIS A 142 -3.55 -4.08 -7.64
CA HIS A 142 -4.52 -4.20 -6.58
C HIS A 142 -4.98 -2.82 -6.12
N VAL A 143 -6.26 -2.72 -5.80
CA VAL A 143 -6.91 -1.51 -5.28
C VAL A 143 -7.34 -1.75 -3.84
N ALA A 144 -7.06 -0.78 -2.97
CA ALA A 144 -7.58 -0.71 -1.61
C ALA A 144 -8.20 0.67 -1.36
N ALA A 145 -9.17 0.74 -0.46
CA ALA A 145 -9.71 1.99 0.03
C ALA A 145 -9.91 1.98 1.55
N LEU A 146 -9.56 3.08 2.20
CA LEU A 146 -9.91 3.36 3.58
C LEU A 146 -11.20 4.19 3.63
N VAL A 147 -12.16 3.74 4.44
CA VAL A 147 -13.46 4.37 4.63
C VAL A 147 -13.62 4.75 6.09
N GLY A 148 -13.65 6.04 6.38
CA GLY A 148 -13.66 6.58 7.74
C GLY A 148 -13.98 8.08 7.74
N GLU A 149 -14.71 8.56 8.75
CA GLU A 149 -14.98 10.00 8.94
C GLU A 149 -15.56 10.74 7.70
N GLY A 150 -16.35 10.05 6.89
CA GLY A 150 -16.91 10.60 5.64
C GLY A 150 -15.92 10.65 4.46
N GLN A 151 -14.70 10.17 4.65
CA GLN A 151 -13.68 10.06 3.61
C GLN A 151 -13.66 8.66 2.97
N PHE A 152 -13.24 8.61 1.70
CA PHE A 152 -13.02 7.40 0.92
C PHE A 152 -11.70 7.56 0.16
N ILE A 153 -10.60 7.08 0.75
CA ILE A 153 -9.25 7.25 0.22
C ILE A 153 -8.84 5.99 -0.51
N VAL A 154 -8.54 6.09 -1.81
CA VAL A 154 -8.17 4.95 -2.68
C VAL A 154 -6.69 4.98 -3.00
N ARG A 155 -6.04 3.82 -2.96
CA ARG A 155 -4.67 3.62 -3.43
C ARG A 155 -4.56 2.35 -4.25
N GLU A 156 -3.67 2.40 -5.23
CA GLU A 156 -3.36 1.30 -6.11
C GLU A 156 -1.87 0.97 -6.08
N ASP A 157 -1.57 -0.31 -6.18
CA ASP A 157 -0.21 -0.81 -6.34
C ASP A 157 -0.24 -2.20 -6.98
N VAL A 158 0.82 -2.59 -7.68
CA VAL A 158 0.96 -3.97 -8.18
C VAL A 158 0.90 -4.99 -7.04
N SER A 159 1.40 -4.62 -5.85
CA SER A 159 1.33 -5.43 -4.64
C SER A 159 0.07 -5.15 -3.81
N ARG A 160 -0.67 -6.23 -3.47
CA ARG A 160 -1.85 -6.15 -2.58
C ARG A 160 -1.53 -5.62 -1.18
N HIS A 161 -0.32 -5.86 -0.69
CA HIS A 161 0.11 -5.40 0.63
C HIS A 161 0.45 -3.92 0.59
N VAL A 162 1.22 -3.50 -0.42
CA VAL A 162 1.58 -2.10 -0.62
C VAL A 162 0.35 -1.24 -0.86
N ALA A 163 -0.65 -1.73 -1.60
CA ALA A 163 -1.93 -1.02 -1.76
C ALA A 163 -2.60 -0.74 -0.39
N VAL A 164 -2.50 -1.67 0.56
CA VAL A 164 -3.04 -1.52 1.92
C VAL A 164 -2.20 -0.58 2.75
N ASP A 165 -0.88 -0.72 2.71
CA ASP A 165 0.03 0.20 3.41
C ASP A 165 -0.18 1.63 2.92
N LYS A 166 -0.32 1.84 1.61
CA LYS A 166 -0.66 3.15 1.05
C LYS A 166 -1.97 3.69 1.61
N VAL A 167 -3.06 2.91 1.70
CA VAL A 167 -4.31 3.48 2.30
C VAL A 167 -4.18 3.73 3.80
N ILE A 168 -3.43 2.91 4.54
CA ILE A 168 -3.15 3.12 5.96
C ILE A 168 -2.35 4.41 6.13
N GLY A 169 -1.25 4.60 5.39
CA GLY A 169 -0.43 5.80 5.48
C GLY A 169 -1.16 7.05 5.03
N ALA A 170 -1.99 6.95 3.99
CA ALA A 170 -2.84 8.06 3.55
C ALA A 170 -3.86 8.45 4.64
N GLY A 171 -4.46 7.47 5.33
CA GLY A 171 -5.35 7.72 6.47
C GLY A 171 -4.64 8.31 7.68
N LEU A 172 -3.42 7.83 7.99
CA LEU A 172 -2.58 8.36 9.05
C LEU A 172 -2.24 9.83 8.78
N LYS A 173 -1.89 10.15 7.52
CA LYS A 173 -1.62 11.53 7.07
C LYS A 173 -2.86 12.42 7.14
N ALA A 174 -4.04 11.88 6.84
CA ALA A 174 -5.31 12.58 6.93
C ALA A 174 -5.84 12.72 8.37
N GLY A 175 -5.22 12.06 9.35
CA GLY A 175 -5.67 12.08 10.74
C GLY A 175 -6.96 11.29 10.99
N ILE A 176 -7.27 10.30 10.14
CA ILE A 176 -8.47 9.48 10.27
C ILE A 176 -8.39 8.63 11.55
N ASP A 177 -9.45 8.65 12.36
CA ASP A 177 -9.62 7.71 13.47
C ASP A 177 -9.84 6.27 12.93
N PHE A 178 -8.78 5.46 12.95
CA PHE A 178 -8.85 4.07 12.51
C PHE A 178 -9.81 3.21 13.34
N SER A 179 -10.10 3.59 14.60
CA SER A 179 -11.07 2.85 15.42
C SER A 179 -12.51 2.96 14.90
N LYS A 180 -12.77 3.96 14.03
CA LYS A 180 -14.07 4.23 13.39
C LYS A 180 -14.03 4.08 11.88
N SER A 181 -13.10 3.27 11.39
CA SER A 181 -12.83 3.11 9.97
C SER A 181 -12.79 1.64 9.57
N PHE A 182 -12.93 1.37 8.27
CA PHE A 182 -12.73 0.04 7.70
C PHE A 182 -12.07 0.14 6.32
N ILE A 183 -11.40 -0.94 5.91
CA ILE A 183 -10.78 -1.05 4.60
C ILE A 183 -11.62 -1.96 3.71
N VAL A 184 -11.82 -1.54 2.46
CA VAL A 184 -12.29 -2.40 1.37
C VAL A 184 -11.15 -2.61 0.39
N CYS A 185 -10.98 -3.82 -0.13
CA CYS A 185 -9.85 -4.14 -1.00
C CYS A 185 -10.18 -5.25 -2.00
N SER A 186 -9.43 -5.27 -3.09
CA SER A 186 -9.53 -6.28 -4.15
C SER A 186 -8.74 -7.57 -3.85
N GLY A 187 -7.67 -7.48 -3.05
CA GLY A 187 -6.77 -8.60 -2.77
C GLY A 187 -7.30 -9.55 -1.69
N ARG A 188 -6.87 -10.82 -1.74
CA ARG A 188 -7.07 -11.80 -0.66
C ARG A 188 -6.53 -11.28 0.67
N ILE A 189 -7.10 -11.75 1.78
CA ILE A 189 -6.74 -11.36 3.15
C ILE A 189 -6.08 -12.56 3.85
N PRO A 190 -4.76 -12.77 3.67
CA PRO A 190 -4.00 -13.73 4.46
C PRO A 190 -3.77 -13.21 5.90
N PRO A 191 -3.31 -14.06 6.84
CA PRO A 191 -3.17 -13.69 8.26
C PRO A 191 -2.35 -12.42 8.48
N ASP A 192 -1.24 -12.26 7.77
CA ASP A 192 -0.37 -11.08 7.81
C ASP A 192 -1.11 -9.77 7.50
N ARG A 193 -2.11 -9.79 6.62
CA ARG A 193 -2.96 -8.62 6.34
C ARG A 193 -3.97 -8.31 7.44
N VAL A 194 -4.34 -9.29 8.27
CA VAL A 194 -5.23 -9.09 9.41
C VAL A 194 -4.49 -8.47 10.59
N VAL A 195 -3.17 -8.64 10.66
CA VAL A 195 -2.30 -8.12 11.74
C VAL A 195 -2.02 -6.63 11.60
N LYS A 196 -2.05 -6.08 10.37
CA LYS A 196 -1.76 -4.67 10.07
C LYS A 196 -2.59 -3.69 10.92
#